data_AF-A0A0G3WFC3-F1
#
_entry.id   AF-A0A0G3WFC3-F1
#
_cell.length_a   1.000
_cell.length_b   1.000
_cell.length_c   1.000
_cell.angle_alpha   90.00
_cell.angle_beta   90.00
_cell.angle_gamma   90.00
#
_symmetry.space_group_name_H-M   'P 1'
#
loop_
_entity.id
_entity.type
_entity.pdbx_description
1 polymer ?
#
loop_
_entity_poly.entity_id
_entity_poly.type
_entity_poly.pdbx_seq_one_letter_code
_entity_poly.pdbx_strand_id
1 'polypeptide(L)'
;MGNHLHLLLMEDKEPLDTVMRRICGSYVLWYNKKYGRVGNLFQDRFKSEPVEEDEYFLTVLRYIFRNPVKAGIAAKIEDYLWTNYTDYIGEKNQTDRDYALDILNGDREKAVRKFIEYINQDNDDKCLEIKESRQITDHDAINIIKDHCKVGQGSDLQMIDVDRKNRYLKELKEHF
;
A
#
# COMPACT_ATOMS: atom_id res chain seq x y z
N MET A 1 -2.62 -2.59 -3.16
CA MET A 1 -3.20 -2.58 -4.52
C MET A 1 -4.66 -2.12 -4.50
N GLY A 2 -5.15 -1.44 -5.56
CA GLY A 2 -6.53 -0.92 -5.72
C GLY A 2 -6.61 0.62 -5.76
N ASN A 3 -5.85 1.27 -4.89
CA ASN A 3 -5.70 2.74 -4.76
C ASN A 3 -4.22 3.17 -4.59
N HIS A 4 -3.29 2.22 -4.49
CA HIS A 4 -1.85 2.45 -4.32
C HIS A 4 -1.01 1.33 -4.99
N LEU A 5 0.29 1.59 -5.13
CA LEU A 5 1.30 0.70 -5.72
C LEU A 5 2.49 0.52 -4.76
N HIS A 6 3.18 -0.61 -4.85
CA HIS A 6 4.43 -0.89 -4.14
C HIS A 6 5.57 -1.04 -5.15
N LEU A 7 6.72 -0.43 -4.86
CA LEU A 7 7.93 -0.49 -5.69
C LEU A 7 9.11 -0.88 -4.82
N LEU A 8 9.99 -1.72 -5.35
CA LEU A 8 11.31 -1.99 -4.80
C LEU A 8 12.33 -1.47 -5.81
N LEU A 9 13.10 -0.46 -5.41
CA LEU A 9 14.01 0.28 -6.28
C LEU A 9 15.39 0.34 -5.65
N MET A 10 16.42 0.17 -6.48
CA MET A 10 17.81 0.44 -6.11
C MET A 10 18.19 1.83 -6.60
N GLU A 11 18.65 2.68 -5.69
CA GLU A 11 19.20 3.99 -6.04
C GLU A 11 20.59 3.82 -6.68
N ASP A 12 20.85 4.54 -7.77
CA ASP A 12 22.16 4.59 -8.44
C ASP A 12 22.66 6.04 -8.52
N LYS A 13 22.39 6.75 -9.62
CA LYS A 13 22.89 8.12 -9.86
C LYS A 13 21.95 9.23 -9.45
N GLU A 14 20.66 8.95 -9.38
CA GLU A 14 19.63 9.95 -9.08
C GLU A 14 18.92 9.60 -7.79
N PRO A 15 18.67 10.59 -6.91
CA PRO A 15 18.03 10.34 -5.64
C PRO A 15 16.56 9.95 -5.83
N LEU A 16 16.07 9.08 -4.93
CA LEU A 16 14.74 8.49 -5.00
C LEU A 16 13.61 9.54 -5.14
N ASP A 17 13.73 10.68 -4.45
CA ASP A 17 12.73 11.76 -4.51
C ASP A 17 12.57 12.33 -5.92
N THR A 18 13.68 12.44 -6.67
CA THR A 18 13.69 12.95 -8.04
C THR A 18 13.09 11.94 -9.01
N VAL A 19 13.40 10.65 -8.83
CA VAL A 19 12.79 9.55 -9.60
C VAL A 19 11.28 9.53 -9.38
N MET A 20 10.83 9.52 -8.13
CA MET A 20 9.41 9.49 -7.79
C MET A 20 8.67 10.75 -8.27
N ARG A 21 9.29 11.94 -8.19
CA ARG A 21 8.73 13.18 -8.74
C ARG A 21 8.42 13.06 -10.23
N ARG A 22 9.32 12.46 -11.01
CA ARG A 22 9.13 12.26 -12.46
C ARG A 22 8.06 11.21 -12.76
N ILE A 23 8.10 10.06 -12.08
CA ILE A 23 7.10 8.99 -12.25
C ILE A 23 5.69 9.50 -11.91
N CYS A 24 5.50 10.07 -10.73
CA CYS A 24 4.21 10.58 -10.30
C CYS A 24 3.74 11.74 -11.18
N GLY A 25 4.61 12.72 -11.46
CA GLY A 25 4.27 13.89 -12.26
C GLY A 25 3.86 13.53 -13.69
N SER A 26 4.64 12.69 -14.36
CA SER A 26 4.33 12.22 -15.72
C SER A 26 3.01 11.45 -15.78
N TYR A 27 2.74 10.59 -14.79
CA TYR A 27 1.49 9.85 -14.71
C TYR A 27 0.28 10.76 -14.46
N VAL A 28 0.38 11.73 -13.56
CA VAL A 28 -0.71 12.72 -13.31
C VAL A 28 -1.03 13.50 -14.59
N LEU A 29 0.00 13.98 -15.30
CA LEU A 29 -0.19 14.71 -16.56
C LEU A 29 -0.89 13.84 -17.62
N TRP A 30 -0.42 12.60 -17.81
CA TRP A 30 -1.06 11.66 -18.73
C TRP A 30 -2.50 11.35 -18.35
N TYR A 31 -2.76 11.06 -17.06
CA TYR A 31 -4.08 10.68 -16.56
C TYR A 31 -5.07 11.84 -16.72
N ASN A 32 -4.67 13.05 -16.31
CA ASN A 32 -5.49 14.25 -16.46
C ASN A 32 -5.83 14.53 -17.92
N LYS A 33 -4.86 14.41 -18.83
CA LYS A 33 -5.09 14.56 -20.27
C LYS A 33 -6.04 13.50 -20.82
N LYS A 34 -5.84 12.24 -20.45
CA LYS A 34 -6.64 11.10 -20.94
C LYS A 34 -8.11 11.19 -20.52
N TYR A 35 -8.38 11.65 -19.30
CA TYR A 35 -9.72 11.67 -18.71
C TYR A 35 -10.34 13.08 -18.60
N GLY A 36 -9.72 14.11 -19.19
CA GLY A 36 -10.24 15.48 -19.14
C GLY A 36 -10.31 16.08 -17.72
N ARG A 37 -9.40 15.66 -16.84
CA ARG A 37 -9.35 16.10 -15.43
C ARG A 37 -8.30 17.19 -15.24
N VAL A 38 -8.41 17.90 -14.12
CA VAL A 38 -7.42 18.87 -13.64
C VAL A 38 -7.12 18.65 -12.16
N GLY A 39 -5.93 19.04 -11.71
CA GLY A 39 -5.51 18.95 -10.31
C GLY A 39 -4.76 17.67 -9.94
N ASN A 40 -4.69 17.40 -8.64
CA ASN A 40 -3.90 16.30 -8.06
C ASN A 40 -4.58 14.94 -8.26
N LEU A 41 -3.75 13.89 -8.40
CA LEU A 41 -4.21 12.50 -8.51
C LEU A 41 -3.81 11.67 -7.28
N PHE A 42 -2.56 11.80 -6.83
CA PHE A 42 -2.07 11.14 -5.63
C PHE A 42 -2.51 11.92 -4.39
N GLN A 43 -2.92 11.20 -3.35
CA GLN A 43 -3.44 11.79 -2.10
C GLN A 43 -2.35 12.36 -1.20
N ASP A 44 -1.16 11.75 -1.20
CA ASP A 44 -0.02 12.12 -0.35
C ASP A 44 1.30 11.90 -1.11
N ARG A 45 2.42 12.30 -0.49
CA ARG A 45 3.78 11.96 -0.93
C ARG A 45 4.00 10.46 -0.82
N PHE A 46 4.96 9.95 -1.61
CA PHE A 46 5.42 8.59 -1.45
C PHE A 46 6.02 8.37 -0.05
N LYS A 47 5.92 7.15 0.45
CA LYS A 47 6.62 6.67 1.64
C LYS A 47 7.69 5.68 1.20
N SER A 48 8.80 5.67 1.90
CA SER A 48 9.93 4.79 1.59
C SER A 48 10.56 4.28 2.88
N GLU A 49 11.12 3.09 2.81
CA GLU A 49 11.88 2.46 3.88
C GLU A 49 13.16 1.87 3.24
N PRO A 50 14.34 2.07 3.85
CA PRO A 50 15.57 1.51 3.32
C PRO A 50 15.59 -0.02 3.44
N VAL A 51 16.20 -0.67 2.46
CA VAL A 51 16.44 -2.12 2.45
C VAL A 51 17.94 -2.33 2.37
N GLU A 52 18.54 -2.73 3.50
CA GLU A 52 20.01 -2.79 3.65
C GLU A 52 20.55 -4.22 3.73
N GLU A 53 19.68 -5.21 3.92
CA GLU A 53 20.05 -6.62 4.11
C GLU A 53 19.42 -7.51 3.04
N ASP A 54 20.17 -8.50 2.54
CA ASP A 54 19.71 -9.45 1.52
C ASP A 54 18.47 -10.23 1.97
N GLU A 55 18.42 -10.63 3.24
CA GLU A 55 17.28 -11.34 3.83
C GLU A 55 16.03 -10.45 3.84
N TYR A 56 16.20 -9.17 4.17
CA TYR A 56 15.11 -8.21 4.15
C TYR A 56 14.66 -7.87 2.72
N PHE A 57 15.60 -7.80 1.77
CA PHE A 57 15.29 -7.63 0.35
C PHE A 57 14.36 -8.73 -0.17
N LEU A 58 14.67 -10.00 0.14
CA LEU A 58 13.80 -11.13 -0.22
C LEU A 58 12.43 -11.03 0.49
N THR A 59 12.41 -10.63 1.76
CA THR A 59 11.17 -10.42 2.53
C THR A 59 10.27 -9.37 1.86
N VAL A 60 10.83 -8.23 1.46
CA VAL A 60 10.09 -7.17 0.76
C VAL A 60 9.60 -7.64 -0.61
N LEU A 61 10.40 -8.40 -1.36
CA LEU A 61 9.94 -8.99 -2.63
C LEU A 61 8.73 -9.91 -2.43
N ARG A 62 8.81 -10.83 -1.46
CA ARG A 62 7.69 -11.74 -1.13
C ARG A 62 6.47 -10.95 -0.69
N TYR A 63 6.63 -9.93 0.15
CA TYR A 63 5.56 -9.05 0.57
C TYR A 63 4.85 -8.39 -0.62
N ILE A 64 5.61 -7.80 -1.56
CA ILE A 64 5.05 -7.11 -2.74
C ILE A 64 4.25 -8.08 -3.61
N PHE A 65 4.81 -9.25 -3.94
CA PHE A 65 4.13 -10.23 -4.78
C PHE A 65 2.90 -10.86 -4.13
N ARG A 66 2.90 -11.04 -2.81
CA ARG A 66 1.77 -11.60 -2.07
C ARG A 66 0.70 -10.60 -1.68
N ASN A 67 0.98 -9.29 -1.72
CA ASN A 67 0.01 -8.26 -1.34
C ASN A 67 -1.36 -8.39 -2.06
N PRO A 68 -1.43 -8.66 -3.38
CA PRO A 68 -2.70 -8.88 -4.07
C PRO A 68 -3.48 -10.09 -3.55
N VAL A 69 -2.79 -11.17 -3.18
CA VAL A 69 -3.39 -12.38 -2.61
C VAL A 69 -3.88 -12.11 -1.20
N LYS A 70 -3.06 -11.48 -0.36
CA LYS A 70 -3.40 -11.06 1.01
C LYS A 70 -4.60 -10.10 1.05
N ALA A 71 -4.72 -9.24 0.04
CA ALA A 71 -5.85 -8.32 -0.12
C ALA A 71 -7.10 -8.98 -0.73
N GLY A 72 -7.07 -10.27 -1.08
CA GLY A 72 -8.18 -10.98 -1.71
C GLY A 72 -8.49 -10.54 -3.14
N ILE A 73 -7.57 -9.83 -3.80
CA ILE A 73 -7.72 -9.34 -5.19
C ILE A 73 -7.43 -10.47 -6.20
N ALA A 74 -6.54 -11.39 -5.83
CA ALA A 74 -6.15 -12.53 -6.66
C ALA A 74 -6.11 -13.81 -5.82
N ALA A 75 -6.44 -14.95 -6.43
CA ALA A 75 -6.35 -16.25 -5.76
C ALA A 75 -4.90 -16.74 -5.65
N LYS A 76 -4.09 -16.45 -6.68
CA LYS A 76 -2.66 -16.75 -6.74
C LYS A 76 -1.86 -15.54 -7.23
N ILE A 77 -0.55 -15.56 -7.01
CA ILE A 77 0.36 -14.48 -7.43
C ILE A 77 0.35 -14.35 -8.96
N GLU A 78 0.33 -15.48 -9.67
CA GLU A 78 0.28 -15.58 -11.14
C GLU A 78 -0.94 -14.87 -11.74
N ASP A 79 -2.06 -14.85 -11.01
CA ASP A 79 -3.33 -14.32 -11.51
C ASP A 79 -3.33 -12.78 -11.54
N TYR A 80 -2.39 -12.14 -10.84
CA TYR A 80 -2.31 -10.69 -10.75
C TYR A 80 -1.32 -10.09 -11.77
N LEU A 81 -1.85 -9.73 -12.94
CA LEU A 81 -1.09 -9.24 -14.11
C LEU A 81 -0.36 -7.90 -13.92
N TRP A 82 -0.63 -7.17 -12.83
CA TRP A 82 -0.05 -5.84 -12.57
C TRP A 82 1.22 -5.92 -11.71
N THR A 83 2.00 -6.98 -11.91
CA THR A 83 3.30 -7.19 -11.28
C THR A 83 4.32 -7.64 -12.32
N ASN A 84 5.59 -7.51 -11.98
CA ASN A 84 6.68 -8.08 -12.74
C ASN A 84 7.02 -9.53 -12.34
N TYR A 85 6.09 -10.28 -11.70
CA TYR A 85 6.35 -11.65 -11.27
C TYR A 85 6.80 -12.56 -12.44
N THR A 86 6.20 -12.37 -13.62
CA THR A 86 6.58 -13.13 -14.82
C THR A 86 8.02 -12.88 -15.28
N ASP A 87 8.62 -11.76 -14.87
CA ASP A 87 10.03 -11.49 -15.17
C ASP A 87 10.94 -12.40 -14.34
N TYR A 88 10.56 -12.78 -13.11
CA TYR A 88 11.36 -13.67 -12.28
C TYR A 88 11.30 -15.13 -12.71
N ILE A 89 10.16 -15.57 -13.26
CA ILE A 89 9.94 -16.97 -13.65
C ILE A 89 10.09 -17.25 -15.16
N GLY A 90 10.14 -16.21 -15.99
CA GLY A 90 10.17 -16.31 -17.46
C GLY A 90 11.51 -15.86 -18.07
N GLU A 91 11.49 -15.39 -19.31
CA GLU A 91 12.66 -14.82 -20.01
C GLU A 91 12.52 -13.32 -20.30
N LYS A 92 11.66 -12.62 -19.54
CA LYS A 92 11.47 -11.19 -19.72
C LYS A 92 12.56 -10.41 -18.98
N ASN A 93 13.15 -9.42 -19.66
CA ASN A 93 14.26 -8.61 -19.17
C ASN A 93 13.85 -7.15 -18.88
N GLN A 94 12.65 -6.91 -18.35
CA GLN A 94 12.24 -5.55 -17.96
C GLN A 94 12.71 -5.17 -16.55
N THR A 95 13.01 -6.18 -15.72
CA THR A 95 13.48 -6.03 -14.34
C THR A 95 14.84 -6.69 -14.19
N ASP A 96 15.76 -6.07 -13.44
CA ASP A 96 16.93 -6.76 -12.92
C ASP A 96 16.49 -7.74 -11.83
N ARG A 97 16.49 -9.02 -12.19
CA ARG A 97 16.12 -10.15 -11.32
C ARG A 97 17.34 -10.92 -10.82
N ASP A 98 18.53 -10.57 -11.29
CA ASP A 98 19.73 -11.38 -11.08
C ASP A 98 20.13 -11.33 -9.62
N TYR A 99 20.12 -10.13 -9.02
CA TYR A 99 20.39 -9.95 -7.60
C TYR A 99 19.53 -10.86 -6.71
N ALA A 100 18.21 -10.90 -6.93
CA ALA A 100 17.31 -11.73 -6.12
C ALA A 100 17.56 -13.24 -6.31
N LEU A 101 17.80 -13.65 -7.55
CA LEU A 101 18.00 -15.05 -7.89
C LEU A 101 19.37 -15.55 -7.39
N ASP A 102 20.40 -14.72 -7.47
CA ASP A 102 21.76 -15.05 -7.04
C ASP A 102 21.84 -15.23 -5.51
N ILE A 103 21.07 -14.47 -4.72
CA ILE A 103 20.91 -14.69 -3.27
C ILE A 103 20.38 -16.11 -2.99
N LEU A 104 19.43 -16.60 -3.80
CA LEU A 104 18.77 -17.89 -3.57
C LEU A 104 19.61 -19.09 -4.07
N ASN A 105 20.26 -18.93 -5.22
CA ASN A 105 21.15 -19.93 -5.80
C ASN A 105 22.02 -19.36 -6.94
N GLY A 106 23.27 -19.80 -7.03
CA GLY A 106 24.12 -19.49 -8.19
C GLY A 106 23.72 -20.23 -9.47
N ASP A 107 22.99 -21.35 -9.37
CA ASP A 107 22.41 -22.05 -10.52
C ASP A 107 21.04 -21.46 -10.85
N ARG A 108 20.88 -20.95 -12.08
CA ARG A 108 19.71 -20.15 -12.47
C ARG A 108 18.40 -20.94 -12.41
N GLU A 109 18.40 -22.20 -12.83
CA GLU A 109 17.18 -23.03 -12.78
C GLU A 109 16.77 -23.34 -11.33
N LYS A 110 17.76 -23.65 -10.47
CA LYS A 110 17.50 -23.86 -9.03
C LYS A 110 17.06 -22.57 -8.35
N ALA A 111 17.64 -21.42 -8.73
CA ALA A 111 17.26 -20.12 -8.20
C ALA A 111 15.79 -19.82 -8.49
N VAL A 112 15.34 -19.99 -9.73
CA VAL A 112 13.93 -19.77 -10.11
C VAL A 112 13.00 -20.72 -9.35
N ARG A 113 13.35 -22.01 -9.21
CA ARG A 113 12.55 -22.95 -8.41
C ARG A 113 12.44 -22.52 -6.94
N LYS A 114 13.56 -22.15 -6.31
CA LYS A 114 13.59 -21.65 -4.94
C LYS A 114 12.84 -20.33 -4.79
N PHE A 115 12.91 -19.46 -5.79
CA PHE A 115 12.18 -18.19 -5.79
C PHE A 115 10.68 -18.44 -5.76
N ILE A 116 10.17 -19.29 -6.66
CA ILE A 116 8.74 -19.67 -6.71
C ILE A 116 8.31 -20.29 -5.38
N GLU A 117 9.11 -21.19 -4.80
CA GLU A 117 8.83 -21.77 -3.49
C GLU A 117 8.76 -20.69 -2.41
N TYR A 118 9.78 -19.84 -2.31
CA TYR A 118 9.90 -18.80 -1.29
C TYR A 118 8.76 -17.78 -1.35
N ILE A 119 8.43 -17.25 -2.52
CA ILE A 119 7.38 -16.23 -2.67
C ILE A 119 5.97 -16.79 -2.46
N ASN A 120 5.76 -18.10 -2.66
CA ASN A 120 4.48 -18.76 -2.41
C ASN A 120 4.29 -19.21 -0.95
N GLN A 121 5.32 -19.12 -0.09
CA GLN A 121 5.19 -19.44 1.33
C GLN A 121 4.21 -18.50 2.04
N ASP A 122 3.34 -19.09 2.85
CA ASP A 122 2.55 -18.33 3.82
C ASP A 122 3.47 -17.64 4.82
N ASN A 123 3.15 -16.39 5.12
CA ASN A 123 3.93 -15.53 5.99
C ASN A 123 3.05 -14.44 6.58
N ASP A 124 3.56 -13.86 7.66
CA ASP A 124 3.02 -12.67 8.30
C ASP A 124 3.97 -11.47 8.11
N ASP A 125 4.60 -11.38 6.94
CA ASP A 125 5.57 -10.31 6.65
C ASP A 125 4.90 -8.94 6.83
N LYS A 126 5.58 -8.09 7.59
CA LYS A 126 5.19 -6.70 7.85
C LYS A 126 6.31 -5.80 7.37
N CYS A 127 6.10 -5.21 6.21
CA CYS A 127 6.97 -4.18 5.66
C CYS A 127 6.35 -2.80 5.93
N LEU A 128 6.56 -1.84 5.01
CA LEU A 128 5.98 -0.51 5.07
C LEU A 128 4.43 -0.54 4.94
N GLU A 129 3.76 -0.78 6.05
CA GLU A 129 2.30 -0.80 6.15
C GLU A 129 1.76 0.63 6.20
N ILE A 130 1.04 1.03 5.15
CA ILE A 130 0.30 2.29 5.13
C ILE A 130 -1.06 2.02 5.77
N LYS A 131 -1.26 2.49 7.01
CA LYS A 131 -2.59 2.46 7.63
C LYS A 131 -3.56 3.24 6.74
N GLU A 132 -4.50 2.55 6.11
CA GLU A 132 -5.64 3.19 5.48
C GLU A 132 -6.54 3.75 6.59
N SER A 133 -6.46 5.05 6.85
CA SER A 133 -7.46 5.70 7.69
C SER A 133 -8.73 5.81 6.85
N ARG A 134 -9.67 4.89 7.04
CA ARG A 134 -11.00 5.04 6.45
C ARG A 134 -11.64 6.26 7.11
N GLN A 135 -11.79 7.35 6.35
CA GLN A 135 -12.60 8.47 6.82
C GLN A 135 -14.03 7.97 6.99
N ILE A 136 -14.56 8.16 8.21
CA ILE A 136 -15.96 7.91 8.53
C ILE A 136 -16.78 8.88 7.68
N THR A 137 -17.79 8.37 6.96
CA THR A 137 -18.66 9.24 6.16
C THR A 137 -19.49 10.14 7.09
N ASP A 138 -19.96 11.29 6.60
CA ASP A 138 -20.86 12.14 7.40
C ASP A 138 -22.07 11.37 7.92
N HIS A 139 -22.62 10.45 7.11
CA HIS A 139 -23.73 9.59 7.52
C HIS A 139 -23.35 8.67 8.68
N ASP A 140 -22.21 7.97 8.59
CA ASP A 140 -21.73 7.08 9.63
C ASP A 140 -21.38 7.86 10.90
N ALA A 141 -20.76 9.04 10.75
CA ALA A 141 -20.40 9.92 11.86
C ALA A 141 -21.65 10.42 12.60
N ILE A 142 -22.70 10.81 11.86
CA ILE A 142 -23.99 11.19 12.45
C ILE A 142 -24.59 10.01 13.23
N ASN A 143 -24.58 8.80 12.68
CA ASN A 143 -25.11 7.62 13.37
C ASN A 143 -24.33 7.32 14.66
N ILE A 144 -22.99 7.34 14.60
CA ILE A 144 -22.12 7.17 15.77
C ILE A 144 -22.44 8.22 16.84
N ILE A 145 -22.58 9.49 16.46
CA ILE A 145 -22.91 10.58 17.38
C ILE A 145 -24.28 10.35 18.04
N LYS A 146 -25.29 10.00 17.25
CA LYS A 146 -26.65 9.72 17.77
C LYS A 146 -26.64 8.57 18.76
N ASP A 147 -26.00 7.46 18.39
CA ASP A 147 -25.98 6.25 19.18
C ASP A 147 -25.14 6.38 20.45
N HIS A 148 -23.98 7.04 20.37
CA HIS A 148 -23.06 7.21 21.49
C HIS A 148 -23.54 8.30 22.46
N CYS A 149 -23.97 9.44 21.94
CA CYS A 149 -24.38 10.59 22.76
C CYS A 149 -25.87 10.53 23.15
N LYS A 150 -26.62 9.56 22.62
CA LYS A 150 -28.08 9.38 22.84
C LYS A 150 -28.89 10.62 22.46
N VAL A 151 -28.60 11.17 21.29
CA VAL A 151 -29.24 12.37 20.73
C VAL A 151 -30.04 12.07 19.47
N GLY A 152 -31.05 12.88 19.16
CA GLY A 152 -31.88 12.71 17.96
C GLY A 152 -31.19 13.26 16.70
N GLN A 153 -30.41 14.33 16.85
CA GLN A 153 -29.59 14.98 15.82
C GLN A 153 -28.25 15.43 16.39
N GLY A 154 -27.24 15.57 15.52
CA GLY A 154 -25.89 16.01 15.94
C GLY A 154 -25.88 17.41 16.56
N SER A 155 -26.82 18.28 16.19
CA SER A 155 -26.98 19.62 16.78
C SER A 155 -27.41 19.59 18.24
N ASP A 156 -28.08 18.54 18.69
CA ASP A 156 -28.61 18.45 20.06
C ASP A 156 -27.48 18.41 21.10
N LEU A 157 -26.27 18.01 20.70
CA LEU A 157 -25.06 18.10 21.53
C LEU A 157 -24.78 19.51 22.04
N GLN A 158 -25.19 20.55 21.31
CA GLN A 158 -25.02 21.94 21.73
C GLN A 158 -25.96 22.32 22.89
N MET A 159 -27.06 21.57 23.06
CA MET A 159 -28.05 21.78 24.11
C MET A 159 -27.76 20.99 25.39
N ILE A 160 -26.77 20.09 25.36
CA ILE A 160 -26.32 19.33 26.52
C ILE A 160 -25.39 20.19 27.39
N ASP A 161 -25.38 19.95 28.70
CA ASP A 161 -24.45 20.58 29.63
C ASP A 161 -22.98 20.38 29.23
N VAL A 162 -22.15 21.36 29.56
CA VAL A 162 -20.76 21.42 29.08
C VAL A 162 -19.93 20.23 29.55
N ASP A 163 -20.14 19.76 30.78
CA ASP A 163 -19.36 18.65 31.36
C ASP A 163 -19.67 17.33 30.66
N ARG A 164 -20.96 17.07 30.40
CA ARG A 164 -21.41 15.88 29.68
C ARG A 164 -21.05 15.93 28.20
N LYS A 165 -21.14 17.11 27.57
CA LYS A 165 -20.68 17.31 26.18
C LYS A 165 -19.19 17.03 26.04
N ASN A 166 -18.36 17.59 26.92
CA ASN A 166 -16.91 17.37 26.89
C ASN A 166 -16.54 15.90 27.12
N ARG A 167 -17.30 15.20 27.97
CA ARG A 167 -17.15 13.75 28.16
C ARG A 167 -17.45 12.97 26.89
N TYR A 168 -18.59 13.22 26.23
CA TYR A 168 -18.92 12.56 24.97
C TYR A 168 -17.90 12.85 23.86
N LEU A 169 -17.43 14.10 23.75
CA LEU A 169 -16.39 14.44 22.76
C LEU A 169 -15.06 13.72 23.04
N LYS A 170 -14.69 13.55 24.31
CA LYS A 170 -13.50 12.80 24.69
C LYS A 170 -13.65 11.31 24.34
N GLU A 171 -14.77 10.71 24.69
CA GLU A 171 -15.06 9.30 24.38
C GLU A 171 -15.07 9.06 22.86
N LEU A 172 -15.72 9.93 22.09
CA LEU A 172 -15.73 9.84 20.63
C LEU A 172 -14.32 9.88 20.03
N LYS A 173 -13.44 10.73 20.56
CA LYS A 173 -12.04 10.86 20.11
C LYS A 173 -11.17 9.65 20.49
N GLU A 174 -11.50 8.96 21.58
CA GLU A 174 -10.73 7.81 22.06
C GLU A 174 -11.17 6.49 21.39
N HIS A 175 -12.42 6.42 20.92
CA HIS A 175 -13.02 5.19 20.41
C HIS A 175 -13.24 5.15 18.89
N PHE A 176 -13.13 6.27 18.18
CA PHE A 176 -13.38 6.40 16.74
C PHE A 176 -12.34 7.30 16.07
#